data_AF-A0AAN7B5D0-F1
#
_entry.id   AF-A0AAN7B5D0-F1
#
_cell.length_a   1.000
_cell.length_b   1.000
_cell.length_c   1.000
_cell.angle_alpha   90.00
_cell.angle_beta   90.00
_cell.angle_gamma   90.00
#
_symmetry.space_group_name_H-M   'P 1'
#
loop_
_entity.id
_entity.type
_entity.pdbx_description
1 polymer ?
#
loop_
_entity_poly.entity_id
_entity_poly.type
_entity_poly.pdbx_seq_one_letter_code
_entity_poly.pdbx_strand_id
1 'polypeptide(L)'
;MGPPNTMAQSLSLAAALLFSLPTGLAAPEQAWLGYSGSNLNNRWASSNTLINSSTIAGASVHCRIPFPGGISVAPTVIGNTAYFPAWNGSITAVDYTTCRTKWQINVTALIESFGPPASPMQAALIAAVSRTTPQVDVKNKILYFATFRQALVFAANLDTGQILARIQIDTHHLAQITQSPSLHLPTNTLYLGVSSSEESTVSFDPNAGSSNSSEPYTFIGTAVAVRYSIPQKKFTILWTRKTLPEDDQRPGSPGRWSGAAIWGSQPAIDTSRNSVYYATGNVYSVPDAYLPCTADPTLCTIPDRVWQNSVIALDLNTGYPKWARHLGPLDSWTVACTIPPINPDLCIGSPGPDADFAIAPVYVPKSQQSQSPPGGKGKGKGNNPPEKIDDLLVIGQKNGEIHALYASTGQVKWSTKAGPGGQSGGIMWGISVDNSGRVYFNEANTASTSWKPGPLPSPGSPDTRPTVAGGAHSAVDLQTGKILWQIPTKENALASNPPTVVGDLVVMGWQDYRTFDAGGNMIFKGGLKFMKKGTGEVVKELDLGEYHLAGVSVQGRYLVFGTGHHVFFNGSLWVLKV
;
A
#
# COMPACT_ATOMS: atom_id res chain seq x y z
N MET A 1 54.73 -63.32 40.47
CA MET A 1 54.17 -62.21 41.27
C MET A 1 53.67 -61.17 40.30
N GLY A 2 52.39 -60.79 40.43
CA GLY A 2 51.67 -59.83 39.57
C GLY A 2 50.99 -60.43 38.34
N PRO A 3 49.74 -60.89 38.42
CA PRO A 3 48.93 -61.29 37.27
C PRO A 3 47.84 -60.20 37.01
N PRO A 4 46.91 -60.36 36.05
CA PRO A 4 47.14 -59.98 34.65
C PRO A 4 45.88 -59.38 33.96
N ASN A 5 45.93 -59.29 32.63
CA ASN A 5 44.81 -59.43 31.68
C ASN A 5 43.82 -58.27 31.52
N THR A 6 43.76 -57.60 30.36
CA THR A 6 43.22 -58.06 29.05
C THR A 6 41.74 -58.46 29.08
N MET A 7 40.99 -57.59 28.39
CA MET A 7 39.61 -57.63 27.96
C MET A 7 39.00 -59.01 27.71
N ALA A 8 37.80 -59.20 28.27
CA ALA A 8 36.76 -60.04 27.69
C ALA A 8 35.48 -59.20 27.62
N GLN A 9 34.88 -59.15 26.42
CA GLN A 9 33.62 -58.47 26.13
C GLN A 9 32.45 -59.21 26.77
N SER A 10 31.57 -58.46 27.43
CA SER A 10 30.22 -58.88 27.78
C SER A 10 29.22 -57.91 27.14
N LEU A 11 28.42 -58.42 26.20
CA LEU A 11 27.26 -57.72 25.64
C LEU A 11 26.21 -57.50 26.75
N SER A 12 25.82 -56.25 26.96
CA SER A 12 24.60 -55.89 27.69
C SER A 12 23.63 -55.21 26.74
N LEU A 13 22.46 -55.83 26.56
CA LEU A 13 21.27 -55.25 25.93
C LEU A 13 20.85 -54.01 26.72
N ALA A 14 20.88 -52.83 26.10
CA ALA A 14 20.22 -51.63 26.61
C ALA A 14 18.97 -51.37 25.76
N ALA A 15 17.79 -51.54 26.37
CA ALA A 15 16.51 -51.18 25.79
C ALA A 15 16.46 -49.66 25.55
N ALA A 16 16.32 -49.25 24.29
CA ALA A 16 16.07 -47.85 23.94
C ALA A 16 14.62 -47.49 24.29
N LEU A 17 14.45 -46.76 25.39
CA LEU A 17 13.22 -46.01 25.67
C LEU A 17 13.06 -44.91 24.62
N LEU A 18 12.22 -45.18 23.62
CA LEU A 18 11.71 -44.17 22.69
C LEU A 18 10.83 -43.19 23.48
N PHE A 19 11.41 -42.05 23.88
CA PHE A 19 10.62 -40.90 24.29
C PHE A 19 9.88 -40.37 23.05
N SER A 20 8.57 -40.59 23.00
CA SER A 20 7.68 -39.86 22.10
C SER A 20 7.73 -38.37 22.46
N LEU A 21 8.44 -37.58 21.66
CA LEU A 21 8.34 -36.12 21.70
C LEU A 21 6.88 -35.73 21.45
N PRO A 22 6.31 -34.76 22.18
CA PRO A 22 4.97 -34.27 21.89
C PRO A 22 4.98 -33.65 20.49
N THR A 23 4.29 -34.31 19.57
CA THR A 23 3.91 -33.74 18.27
C THR A 23 2.89 -32.63 18.54
N GLY A 24 3.31 -31.37 18.45
CA GLY A 24 2.37 -30.24 18.50
C GLY A 24 2.89 -28.93 19.08
N LEU A 25 4.05 -28.45 18.62
CA LEU A 25 4.25 -26.99 18.63
C LEU A 25 3.69 -26.48 17.31
N ALA A 26 2.49 -25.90 17.36
CA ALA A 26 1.98 -25.09 16.27
C ALA A 26 3.07 -24.07 15.90
N ALA A 27 3.37 -23.94 14.60
CA ALA A 27 4.31 -22.93 14.15
C ALA A 27 3.91 -21.57 14.73
N PRO A 28 4.85 -20.77 15.26
CA PRO A 28 4.51 -19.48 15.83
C PRO A 28 3.81 -18.63 14.77
N GLU A 29 2.66 -18.07 15.15
CA GLU A 29 1.85 -17.27 14.25
C GLU A 29 2.65 -16.08 13.71
N GLN A 30 2.54 -15.83 12.40
CA GLN A 30 3.12 -14.65 11.77
C GLN A 30 2.52 -13.37 12.35
N ALA A 31 3.35 -12.56 13.01
CA ALA A 31 2.96 -11.23 13.46
C ALA A 31 2.78 -10.27 12.27
N TRP A 32 1.88 -9.29 12.41
CA TRP A 32 1.60 -8.28 11.38
C TRP A 32 2.50 -7.05 11.57
N LEU A 33 3.76 -7.16 11.14
CA LEU A 33 4.87 -6.25 11.51
C LEU A 33 4.91 -4.88 10.80
N GLY A 34 3.91 -4.56 10.00
CA GLY A 34 3.90 -3.39 9.13
C GLY A 34 2.63 -3.30 8.30
N TYR A 35 2.62 -2.47 7.25
CA TYR A 35 1.43 -2.23 6.43
C TYR A 35 0.79 -3.53 5.90
N SER A 36 1.58 -4.47 5.39
CA SER A 36 1.11 -5.70 4.72
C SER A 36 1.35 -7.00 5.48
N GLY A 37 1.96 -6.95 6.66
CA GLY A 37 2.39 -8.14 7.41
C GLY A 37 3.61 -8.88 6.81
N SER A 38 4.16 -8.40 5.69
CA SER A 38 5.38 -8.94 5.07
C SER A 38 6.20 -7.84 4.38
N ASN A 39 7.38 -8.17 3.88
CA ASN A 39 8.16 -7.28 3.01
C ASN A 39 7.79 -7.40 1.52
N LEU A 40 6.79 -8.24 1.20
CA LEU A 40 6.33 -8.49 -0.16
C LEU A 40 5.19 -7.55 -0.58
N ASN A 41 4.68 -6.74 0.37
CA ASN A 41 3.48 -5.90 0.20
C ASN A 41 2.19 -6.69 -0.10
N ASN A 42 2.14 -8.00 0.19
CA ASN A 42 1.11 -8.92 -0.30
C ASN A 42 -0.17 -9.03 0.55
N ARG A 43 -0.23 -8.39 1.73
CA ARG A 43 -1.39 -8.31 2.63
C ARG A 43 -2.06 -9.65 2.91
N TRP A 44 -1.26 -10.66 3.23
CA TRP A 44 -1.71 -12.02 3.44
C TRP A 44 -1.26 -12.57 4.79
N ALA A 45 -2.21 -12.95 5.63
CA ALA A 45 -1.98 -13.65 6.89
C ALA A 45 -1.68 -15.15 6.63
N SER A 46 -0.49 -15.43 6.11
CA SER A 46 -0.16 -16.71 5.47
C SER A 46 -0.27 -17.95 6.37
N SER A 47 -0.02 -17.79 7.67
CA SER A 47 -0.06 -18.88 8.65
C SER A 47 -1.36 -18.95 9.45
N ASN A 48 -2.28 -17.98 9.29
CA ASN A 48 -3.47 -17.92 10.11
C ASN A 48 -4.59 -18.79 9.52
N THR A 49 -5.01 -19.79 10.30
CA THR A 49 -6.11 -20.71 9.98
C THR A 49 -7.31 -20.57 10.92
N LEU A 50 -7.17 -19.75 11.97
CA LEU A 50 -8.18 -19.55 13.01
C LEU A 50 -9.37 -18.72 12.50
N ILE A 51 -9.11 -17.82 11.55
CA ILE A 51 -10.11 -17.01 10.89
C ILE A 51 -10.36 -17.57 9.49
N ASN A 52 -11.59 -18.05 9.27
CA ASN A 52 -12.03 -18.64 8.01
C ASN A 52 -13.55 -18.52 7.88
N SER A 53 -14.12 -18.97 6.76
CA SER A 53 -15.54 -18.85 6.47
C SER A 53 -16.45 -19.52 7.52
N SER A 54 -16.00 -20.60 8.18
CA SER A 54 -16.78 -21.26 9.23
C SER A 54 -16.76 -20.50 10.56
N THR A 55 -15.67 -19.78 10.86
CA THR A 55 -15.50 -19.11 12.16
C THR A 55 -15.94 -17.66 12.13
N ILE A 56 -15.80 -16.95 10.99
CA ILE A 56 -16.10 -15.52 10.88
C ILE A 56 -17.57 -15.17 11.14
N ALA A 57 -18.49 -16.11 10.93
CA ALA A 57 -19.91 -15.95 11.25
C ALA A 57 -20.11 -15.58 12.72
N GLY A 58 -19.33 -16.17 13.63
CA GLY A 58 -19.35 -15.91 15.07
C GLY A 58 -18.61 -14.63 15.50
N ALA A 59 -17.96 -13.91 14.58
CA ALA A 59 -17.16 -12.74 14.94
C ALA A 59 -17.99 -11.64 15.59
N SER A 60 -17.47 -11.03 16.65
CA SER A 60 -18.11 -9.93 17.38
C SER A 60 -17.14 -8.79 17.63
N VAL A 61 -17.68 -7.59 17.88
CA VAL A 61 -16.89 -6.42 18.26
C VAL A 61 -16.36 -6.63 19.67
N HIS A 62 -15.04 -6.74 19.80
CA HIS A 62 -14.34 -6.88 21.07
C HIS A 62 -13.96 -5.51 21.65
N CYS A 63 -13.43 -4.61 20.82
CA CYS A 63 -13.21 -3.21 21.18
C CYS A 63 -13.67 -2.28 20.05
N ARG A 64 -14.19 -1.12 20.45
CA ARG A 64 -14.30 0.08 19.61
C ARG A 64 -13.82 1.27 20.43
N ILE A 65 -12.68 1.85 20.06
CA ILE A 65 -12.03 2.93 20.81
C ILE A 65 -12.02 4.18 19.92
N PRO A 66 -12.75 5.25 20.26
CA PRO A 66 -12.79 6.47 19.45
C PRO A 66 -11.43 7.19 19.37
N PHE A 67 -11.09 7.67 18.18
CA PHE A 67 -9.95 8.54 17.92
C PHE A 67 -10.42 9.72 17.05
N PRO A 68 -10.40 10.96 17.56
CA PRO A 68 -10.76 12.14 16.76
C PRO A 68 -9.95 12.22 15.46
N GLY A 69 -10.62 12.54 14.36
CA GLY A 69 -10.08 12.51 12.99
C GLY A 69 -9.80 11.10 12.41
N GLY A 70 -9.91 10.06 13.23
CA GLY A 70 -9.81 8.67 12.80
C GLY A 70 -8.38 8.14 12.58
N ILE A 71 -8.36 6.90 12.10
CA ILE A 71 -7.18 6.08 11.82
C ILE A 71 -7.32 5.58 10.39
N SER A 72 -6.53 6.14 9.47
CA SER A 72 -6.62 5.82 8.04
C SER A 72 -5.58 4.79 7.57
N VAL A 73 -4.86 4.15 8.48
CA VAL A 73 -3.80 3.19 8.17
C VAL A 73 -4.11 1.81 8.73
N ALA A 74 -3.55 0.76 8.13
CA ALA A 74 -3.57 -0.57 8.73
C ALA A 74 -2.73 -0.55 10.03
N PRO A 75 -3.28 -0.94 11.20
CA PRO A 75 -2.50 -1.01 12.43
C PRO A 75 -1.42 -2.09 12.35
N THR A 76 -0.25 -1.86 12.92
CA THR A 76 0.75 -2.91 13.12
C THR A 76 0.41 -3.69 14.37
N VAL A 77 0.41 -5.02 14.31
CA VAL A 77 -0.10 -5.87 15.41
C VAL A 77 0.94 -6.92 15.79
N ILE A 78 1.28 -6.96 17.08
CA ILE A 78 2.27 -7.88 17.65
C ILE A 78 1.76 -8.39 18.99
N GLY A 79 1.60 -9.71 19.13
CA GLY A 79 1.02 -10.29 20.33
C GLY A 79 -0.35 -9.64 20.58
N ASN A 80 -0.55 -9.02 21.75
CA ASN A 80 -1.82 -8.36 22.10
C ASN A 80 -1.81 -6.84 21.85
N THR A 81 -0.77 -6.28 21.22
CA THR A 81 -0.63 -4.82 21.05
C THR A 81 -0.79 -4.39 19.60
N ALA A 82 -1.62 -3.37 19.38
CA ALA A 82 -1.77 -2.66 18.12
C ALA A 82 -1.07 -1.30 18.19
N TYR A 83 -0.33 -0.95 17.14
CA TYR A 83 0.41 0.30 16.99
C TYR A 83 -0.08 1.04 15.74
N PHE A 84 -0.52 2.28 15.89
CA PHE A 84 -1.07 3.05 14.78
C PHE A 84 -1.00 4.56 15.05
N PRO A 85 -0.80 5.37 14.00
CA PRO A 85 -1.09 6.80 14.05
C PRO A 85 -2.59 7.09 13.98
N ALA A 86 -2.98 8.25 14.50
CA ALA A 86 -4.30 8.83 14.32
C ALA A 86 -4.19 10.31 13.91
N TRP A 87 -5.22 10.82 13.24
CA TRP A 87 -5.26 12.20 12.74
C TRP A 87 -5.33 13.27 13.83
N ASN A 88 -5.57 12.88 15.08
CA ASN A 88 -5.39 13.76 16.24
C ASN A 88 -3.91 14.06 16.57
N GLY A 89 -2.95 13.60 15.75
CA GLY A 89 -1.53 13.87 15.95
C GLY A 89 -0.83 12.91 16.89
N SER A 90 -1.39 11.73 17.12
CA SER A 90 -0.79 10.72 17.99
C SER A 90 -0.31 9.49 17.23
N ILE A 91 0.69 8.81 17.77
CA ILE A 91 0.90 7.36 17.56
C ILE A 91 0.63 6.65 18.87
N THR A 92 -0.25 5.66 18.84
CA THR A 92 -0.75 5.01 20.06
C THR A 92 -0.43 3.52 20.02
N ALA A 93 0.00 2.97 21.15
CA ALA A 93 0.01 1.54 21.40
C ALA A 93 -1.17 1.16 22.29
N VAL A 94 -2.00 0.23 21.81
CA VAL A 94 -3.18 -0.26 22.53
C VAL A 94 -3.03 -1.75 22.76
N ASP A 95 -3.18 -2.20 24.01
CA ASP A 95 -3.50 -3.59 24.28
C ASP A 95 -4.96 -3.84 23.88
N TYR A 96 -5.14 -4.45 22.72
CA TYR A 96 -6.47 -4.64 22.15
C TYR A 96 -7.23 -5.79 22.80
N THR A 97 -6.61 -6.59 23.68
CA THR A 97 -7.32 -7.63 24.44
C THR A 97 -7.98 -7.06 25.68
N THR A 98 -7.39 -6.02 26.27
CA THR A 98 -7.96 -5.28 27.40
C THR A 98 -8.63 -3.96 27.01
N CYS A 99 -8.53 -3.57 25.73
CA CYS A 99 -8.97 -2.29 25.17
C CYS A 99 -8.33 -1.07 25.86
N ARG A 100 -7.08 -1.19 26.33
CA ARG A 100 -6.38 -0.12 27.08
C ARG A 100 -5.17 0.41 26.32
N THR A 101 -5.03 1.73 26.30
CA THR A 101 -3.80 2.39 25.84
C THR A 101 -2.63 2.03 26.76
N LYS A 102 -1.52 1.60 26.17
CA LYS A 102 -0.25 1.33 26.88
C LYS A 102 0.60 2.58 26.94
N TRP A 103 0.78 3.24 25.80
CA TRP A 103 1.51 4.49 25.67
C TRP A 103 1.04 5.25 24.43
N GLN A 104 1.37 6.54 24.38
CA GLN A 104 1.09 7.40 23.25
C GLN A 104 2.27 8.36 23.00
N ILE A 105 2.62 8.56 21.74
CA ILE A 105 3.56 9.57 21.26
C ILE A 105 2.75 10.75 20.72
N ASN A 106 3.08 11.97 21.17
CA ASN A 106 2.55 13.20 20.59
C ASN A 106 3.39 13.57 19.35
N VAL A 107 2.92 13.17 18.16
CA VAL A 107 3.62 13.41 16.89
C VAL A 107 3.57 14.89 16.50
N THR A 108 2.46 15.59 16.77
CA THR A 108 2.34 17.03 16.54
C THR A 108 3.48 17.78 17.22
N ALA A 109 3.70 17.53 18.52
CA ALA A 109 4.78 18.16 19.27
C ALA A 109 6.17 17.80 18.73
N LEU A 110 6.37 16.58 18.22
CA LEU A 110 7.66 16.18 17.63
C LEU A 110 7.95 16.95 16.33
N ILE A 111 6.94 17.15 15.49
CA ILE A 111 7.04 17.94 14.25
C ILE A 111 7.30 19.41 14.62
N GLU A 112 6.53 19.98 15.54
CA GLU A 112 6.69 21.38 15.96
C GLU A 112 8.06 21.64 16.64
N SER A 113 8.60 20.64 17.36
CA SER A 113 9.95 20.71 17.93
C SER A 113 11.08 20.63 16.89
N PHE A 114 10.78 20.18 15.68
CA PHE A 114 11.74 20.20 14.57
C PHE A 114 11.79 21.59 13.94
N GLY A 115 10.64 22.23 13.78
CA GLY A 115 10.52 23.62 13.37
C GLY A 115 9.07 24.02 13.07
N PRO A 116 8.78 25.32 12.99
CA PRO A 116 7.46 25.80 12.56
C PRO A 116 7.19 25.39 11.10
N PRO A 117 5.93 25.49 10.64
CA PRO A 117 5.63 25.38 9.22
C PRO A 117 6.47 26.38 8.41
N ALA A 118 6.99 25.94 7.26
CA ALA A 118 7.80 26.78 6.38
C ALA A 118 7.01 27.93 5.74
N SER A 119 5.69 27.77 5.61
CA SER A 119 4.77 28.77 5.08
C SER A 119 3.34 28.56 5.63
N PRO A 120 2.47 29.59 5.57
CA PRO A 120 1.03 29.41 5.85
C PRO A 120 0.38 28.33 4.98
N MET A 121 0.82 28.21 3.71
CA MET A 121 0.35 27.20 2.78
C MET A 121 0.69 25.79 3.27
N GLN A 122 1.93 25.53 3.71
CA GLN A 122 2.30 24.23 4.29
C GLN A 122 1.45 23.93 5.53
N ALA A 123 1.22 24.94 6.39
CA ALA A 123 0.42 24.78 7.60
C ALA A 123 -1.03 24.37 7.28
N ALA A 124 -1.61 24.92 6.21
CA ALA A 124 -2.98 24.66 5.78
C ALA A 124 -3.14 23.31 5.06
N LEU A 125 -2.19 22.94 4.19
CA LEU A 125 -2.33 21.75 3.34
C LEU A 125 -1.84 20.46 3.99
N ILE A 126 -0.86 20.54 4.90
CA ILE A 126 -0.17 19.35 5.43
C ILE A 126 -0.33 19.31 6.94
N ALA A 127 -1.19 18.45 7.48
CA ALA A 127 -1.37 18.34 8.92
C ALA A 127 -0.11 17.83 9.64
N ALA A 128 0.15 18.30 10.87
CA ALA A 128 1.26 17.86 11.71
C ALA A 128 0.98 16.48 12.36
N VAL A 129 0.85 15.45 11.54
CA VAL A 129 0.50 14.09 11.97
C VAL A 129 1.45 13.06 11.35
N SER A 130 1.32 11.78 11.76
CA SER A 130 1.82 10.65 10.97
C SER A 130 0.66 10.01 10.23
N ARG A 131 0.90 9.55 9.00
CA ARG A 131 -0.07 8.77 8.20
C ARG A 131 0.56 7.51 7.61
N THR A 132 1.63 7.02 8.24
CA THR A 132 2.29 5.78 7.85
C THR A 132 1.96 4.67 8.83
N THR A 133 1.65 3.46 8.35
CA THR A 133 1.63 2.28 9.23
C THR A 133 3.02 2.11 9.86
N PRO A 134 3.13 2.02 11.20
CA PRO A 134 4.43 1.85 11.84
C PRO A 134 5.08 0.52 11.46
N GLN A 135 6.36 0.51 11.13
CA GLN A 135 7.12 -0.71 10.85
C GLN A 135 7.95 -1.09 12.07
N VAL A 136 8.02 -2.37 12.42
CA VAL A 136 8.67 -2.77 13.69
C VAL A 136 9.83 -3.74 13.52
N ASP A 137 10.84 -3.54 14.36
CA ASP A 137 11.89 -4.51 14.66
C ASP A 137 11.62 -5.10 16.05
N VAL A 138 11.00 -6.28 16.07
CA VAL A 138 10.61 -6.96 17.32
C VAL A 138 11.83 -7.37 18.14
N LYS A 139 12.91 -7.79 17.46
CA LYS A 139 14.13 -8.28 18.12
C LYS A 139 14.79 -7.17 18.92
N ASN A 140 14.88 -5.99 18.33
CA ASN A 140 15.56 -4.84 18.93
C ASN A 140 14.61 -3.87 19.64
N LYS A 141 13.30 -4.17 19.67
CA LYS A 141 12.26 -3.35 20.31
C LYS A 141 12.20 -1.93 19.75
N ILE A 142 12.19 -1.82 18.43
CA ILE A 142 12.13 -0.52 17.74
C ILE A 142 10.87 -0.45 16.88
N LEU A 143 10.21 0.69 16.93
CA LEU A 143 9.12 1.09 16.07
C LEU A 143 9.59 2.26 15.18
N TYR A 144 9.35 2.16 13.89
CA TYR A 144 9.66 3.18 12.90
C TYR A 144 8.38 3.76 12.31
N PHE A 145 8.35 5.08 12.14
CA PHE A 145 7.24 5.78 11.50
C PHE A 145 7.74 7.04 10.79
N ALA A 146 6.93 7.59 9.91
CA ALA A 146 7.23 8.84 9.22
C ALA A 146 6.07 9.84 9.33
N THR A 147 6.37 11.12 9.10
CA THR A 147 5.42 12.22 9.29
C THR A 147 4.85 12.72 7.97
N PHE A 148 3.58 13.13 8.04
CA PHE A 148 2.89 13.79 6.94
C PHE A 148 3.49 15.17 6.69
N ARG A 149 3.78 15.97 7.72
CA ARG A 149 4.49 17.25 7.56
C ARG A 149 6.02 17.07 7.70
N GLN A 150 6.80 17.84 6.93
CA GLN A 150 8.28 17.95 7.00
C GLN A 150 9.09 16.71 6.61
N ALA A 151 8.47 15.63 6.14
CA ALA A 151 9.15 14.40 5.70
C ALA A 151 10.19 13.86 6.72
N LEU A 152 9.77 13.74 7.99
CA LEU A 152 10.61 13.21 9.07
C LEU A 152 10.40 11.69 9.21
N VAL A 153 11.47 10.98 9.53
CA VAL A 153 11.46 9.56 9.91
C VAL A 153 11.97 9.43 11.34
N PHE A 154 11.26 8.65 12.15
CA PHE A 154 11.54 8.44 13.56
C PHE A 154 11.82 6.97 13.87
N ALA A 155 12.69 6.75 14.85
CA ALA A 155 12.81 5.49 15.58
C ALA A 155 12.35 5.74 17.01
N ALA A 156 11.50 4.87 17.53
CA ALA A 156 11.00 4.90 18.91
C ALA A 156 11.17 3.53 19.57
N ASN A 157 11.30 3.50 20.88
CA ASN A 157 11.25 2.27 21.65
C ASN A 157 9.84 1.66 21.58
N LEU A 158 9.75 0.41 21.18
CA LEU A 158 8.48 -0.29 20.94
C LEU A 158 7.61 -0.43 22.20
N ASP A 159 8.23 -0.62 23.36
CA ASP A 159 7.52 -0.92 24.61
C ASP A 159 7.08 0.35 25.35
N THR A 160 7.73 1.49 25.11
CA THR A 160 7.52 2.74 25.87
C THR A 160 7.11 3.95 25.02
N GLY A 161 7.31 3.90 23.70
CA GLY A 161 7.11 5.05 22.81
C GLY A 161 8.23 6.10 22.88
N GLN A 162 9.27 5.91 23.69
CA GLN A 162 10.37 6.88 23.79
C GLN A 162 11.08 7.06 22.44
N ILE A 163 11.18 8.31 21.95
CA ILE A 163 11.91 8.61 20.72
C ILE A 163 13.41 8.34 20.92
N LEU A 164 13.98 7.58 19.98
CA LEU A 164 15.38 7.19 19.95
C LEU A 164 16.19 8.04 18.97
N ALA A 165 15.61 8.34 17.80
CA ALA A 165 16.24 9.16 16.78
C ALA A 165 15.20 9.76 15.82
N ARG A 166 15.60 10.81 15.11
CA ARG A 166 14.87 11.39 13.99
C ARG A 166 15.81 11.79 12.85
N ILE A 167 15.30 11.84 11.63
CA ILE A 167 15.98 12.39 10.45
C ILE A 167 14.95 13.00 9.50
N GLN A 168 15.29 14.10 8.84
CA GLN A 168 14.53 14.63 7.71
C GLN A 168 15.10 14.03 6.42
N ILE A 169 14.24 13.42 5.59
CA ILE A 169 14.70 12.74 4.37
C ILE A 169 14.46 13.54 3.08
N ASP A 170 13.70 14.63 3.17
CA ASP A 170 13.48 15.60 2.10
C ASP A 170 13.24 16.98 2.69
N THR A 171 13.87 18.01 2.10
CA THR A 171 13.82 19.40 2.58
C THR A 171 12.87 20.28 1.77
N HIS A 172 12.22 19.77 0.73
CA HIS A 172 11.23 20.53 -0.02
C HIS A 172 10.12 21.01 0.93
N HIS A 173 9.76 22.29 0.86
CA HIS A 173 8.87 22.93 1.84
C HIS A 173 7.45 22.33 1.87
N LEU A 174 7.02 21.62 0.83
CA LEU A 174 5.75 20.89 0.77
C LEU A 174 5.93 19.36 0.75
N ALA A 175 7.14 18.85 1.04
CA ALA A 175 7.37 17.41 1.14
C ALA A 175 6.60 16.77 2.30
N GLN A 176 6.04 15.60 2.01
CA GLN A 176 5.28 14.78 2.92
C GLN A 176 5.59 13.29 2.73
N ILE A 177 5.38 12.49 3.78
CA ILE A 177 5.51 11.03 3.69
C ILE A 177 4.16 10.39 3.99
N THR A 178 3.57 9.80 2.95
CA THR A 178 2.36 8.96 3.05
C THR A 178 2.68 7.48 2.93
N GLN A 179 3.76 7.14 2.20
CA GLN A 179 4.18 5.75 2.01
C GLN A 179 4.69 5.16 3.33
N SER A 180 4.14 4.01 3.71
CA SER A 180 4.60 3.29 4.89
C SER A 180 5.98 2.66 4.64
N PRO A 181 6.92 2.71 5.61
CA PRO A 181 8.25 2.17 5.43
C PRO A 181 8.25 0.64 5.28
N SER A 182 9.11 0.11 4.42
CA SER A 182 9.49 -1.31 4.44
C SER A 182 10.85 -1.49 5.10
N LEU A 183 10.99 -2.50 5.97
CA LEU A 183 12.21 -2.75 6.73
C LEU A 183 12.95 -3.98 6.21
N HIS A 184 14.15 -3.77 5.68
CA HIS A 184 15.12 -4.84 5.49
C HIS A 184 15.85 -5.11 6.80
N LEU A 185 15.34 -6.06 7.58
CA LEU A 185 15.84 -6.42 8.92
C LEU A 185 17.35 -6.75 8.95
N PRO A 186 17.94 -7.53 8.02
CA PRO A 186 19.36 -7.91 8.11
C PRO A 186 20.32 -6.73 8.17
N THR A 187 19.98 -5.62 7.52
CA THR A 187 20.80 -4.39 7.48
C THR A 187 20.16 -3.23 8.23
N ASN A 188 19.04 -3.48 8.91
CA ASN A 188 18.18 -2.50 9.57
C ASN A 188 17.97 -1.23 8.73
N THR A 189 17.60 -1.44 7.47
CA THR A 189 17.44 -0.38 6.45
C THR A 189 15.97 -0.22 6.08
N LEU A 190 15.47 1.00 6.20
CA LEU A 190 14.12 1.40 5.82
C LEU A 190 14.13 1.91 4.38
N TYR A 191 13.11 1.52 3.63
CA TYR A 191 12.84 1.99 2.27
C TYR A 191 11.52 2.76 2.27
N LEU A 192 11.58 4.01 1.83
CA LEU A 192 10.43 4.92 1.78
C LEU A 192 10.42 5.70 0.46
N GLY A 193 9.29 6.34 0.20
CA GLY A 193 9.06 7.28 -0.87
C GLY A 193 8.58 8.61 -0.31
N VAL A 194 8.92 9.69 -1.01
CA VAL A 194 8.51 11.05 -0.67
C VAL A 194 7.52 11.55 -1.70
N SER A 195 6.51 12.28 -1.21
CA SER A 195 5.49 12.95 -2.01
C SER A 195 5.33 14.41 -1.59
N SER A 196 4.42 15.14 -2.24
CA SER A 196 4.21 16.57 -1.97
C SER A 196 2.74 16.94 -2.02
N SER A 197 2.38 18.02 -1.35
CA SER A 197 1.08 18.69 -1.50
C SER A 197 1.04 19.72 -2.62
N GLU A 198 2.11 19.87 -3.41
CA GLU A 198 2.15 20.78 -4.58
C GLU A 198 0.96 20.57 -5.51
N GLU A 199 0.55 19.32 -5.76
CA GLU A 199 -0.63 19.01 -6.57
C GLU A 199 -1.92 19.72 -6.13
N SER A 200 -2.02 20.11 -4.85
CA SER A 200 -3.19 20.71 -4.22
C SER A 200 -3.03 22.19 -3.85
N THR A 201 -1.95 22.87 -4.25
CA THR A 201 -1.68 24.27 -3.81
C THR A 201 -2.74 25.27 -4.27
N VAL A 202 -3.41 24.98 -5.39
CA VAL A 202 -4.53 25.79 -5.90
C VAL A 202 -5.71 25.88 -4.95
N SER A 203 -5.85 24.95 -4.00
CA SER A 203 -6.86 25.03 -2.94
C SER A 203 -6.54 26.10 -1.89
N PHE A 204 -5.31 26.62 -1.87
CA PHE A 204 -4.86 27.68 -0.98
C PHE A 204 -4.64 29.01 -1.71
N ASP A 205 -3.97 28.97 -2.87
CA ASP A 205 -3.73 30.14 -3.73
C ASP A 205 -3.99 29.75 -5.19
N PRO A 206 -4.97 30.39 -5.87
CA PRO A 206 -5.37 30.04 -7.24
C PRO A 206 -4.28 30.22 -8.30
N ASN A 207 -3.17 30.90 -7.98
CA ASN A 207 -2.02 31.08 -8.87
C ASN A 207 -0.81 30.23 -8.48
N ALA A 208 -0.84 29.52 -7.34
CA ALA A 208 0.27 28.68 -6.91
C ALA A 208 0.51 27.53 -7.88
N GLY A 209 1.77 27.33 -8.28
CA GLY A 209 2.18 26.32 -9.25
C GLY A 209 2.49 26.85 -10.64
N SER A 210 2.03 28.06 -10.99
CA SER A 210 2.35 28.68 -12.28
C SER A 210 3.84 28.99 -12.36
N SER A 211 4.43 28.85 -13.55
CA SER A 211 5.83 29.19 -13.80
C SER A 211 6.18 30.64 -13.45
N ASN A 212 5.18 31.54 -13.47
CA ASN A 212 5.31 32.95 -13.13
C ASN A 212 4.90 33.28 -11.68
N SER A 213 4.50 32.29 -10.89
CA SER A 213 4.14 32.49 -9.48
C SER A 213 5.39 32.54 -8.58
N SER A 214 5.24 33.07 -7.37
CA SER A 214 6.29 33.00 -6.36
C SER A 214 6.53 31.58 -5.82
N GLU A 215 5.62 30.65 -6.12
CA GLU A 215 5.61 29.27 -5.64
C GLU A 215 5.34 28.30 -6.82
N PRO A 216 6.25 28.23 -7.81
CA PRO A 216 6.08 27.33 -8.96
C PRO A 216 6.27 25.88 -8.53
N TYR A 217 5.67 24.92 -9.26
CA TYR A 217 5.90 23.51 -8.96
C TYR A 217 7.38 23.12 -9.13
N THR A 218 7.99 22.60 -8.08
CA THR A 218 9.43 22.22 -8.03
C THR A 218 9.68 20.84 -7.47
N PHE A 219 8.70 20.21 -6.84
CA PHE A 219 8.88 18.93 -6.18
C PHE A 219 9.21 17.83 -7.19
N ILE A 220 10.15 16.95 -6.82
CA ILE A 220 10.41 15.72 -7.54
C ILE A 220 10.30 14.56 -6.55
N GLY A 221 9.44 13.59 -6.87
CA GLY A 221 9.31 12.37 -6.09
C GLY A 221 10.65 11.68 -5.87
N THR A 222 10.87 11.19 -4.65
CA THR A 222 12.17 10.63 -4.27
C THR A 222 12.01 9.31 -3.55
N ALA A 223 12.67 8.27 -4.05
CA ALA A 223 12.88 7.02 -3.33
C ALA A 223 14.09 7.15 -2.41
N VAL A 224 13.98 6.67 -1.17
CA VAL A 224 15.00 6.84 -0.13
C VAL A 224 15.26 5.53 0.59
N ALA A 225 16.54 5.23 0.83
CA ALA A 225 16.97 4.23 1.79
C ALA A 225 17.68 4.89 2.99
N VAL A 226 17.19 4.58 4.19
CA VAL A 226 17.77 5.07 5.45
C VAL A 226 18.10 3.90 6.37
N ARG A 227 19.34 3.83 6.82
CA ARG A 227 19.77 2.84 7.82
C ARG A 227 19.65 3.41 9.22
N TYR A 228 19.10 2.65 10.15
CA TYR A 228 19.16 2.96 11.57
C TYR A 228 20.28 2.15 12.25
N SER A 229 21.22 2.85 12.87
CA SER A 229 22.25 2.24 13.71
C SER A 229 21.72 2.08 15.12
N ILE A 230 21.50 0.84 15.55
CA ILE A 230 21.00 0.53 16.90
C ILE A 230 21.99 0.99 17.98
N PRO A 231 23.31 0.70 17.89
CA PRO A 231 24.25 1.12 18.92
C PRO A 231 24.41 2.65 19.02
N GLN A 232 24.37 3.34 17.87
CA GLN A 232 24.56 4.80 17.83
C GLN A 232 23.26 5.59 17.99
N LYS A 233 22.11 4.92 17.94
CA LYS A 233 20.76 5.54 17.88
C LYS A 233 20.71 6.66 16.85
N LYS A 234 21.17 6.38 15.64
CA LYS A 234 21.33 7.39 14.59
C LYS A 234 20.91 6.83 13.24
N PHE A 235 20.23 7.67 12.46
CA PHE A 235 19.92 7.38 11.06
C PHE A 235 21.06 7.81 10.13
N THR A 236 21.21 7.10 9.02
CA THR A 236 22.10 7.49 7.91
C THR A 236 21.37 7.24 6.61
N ILE A 237 21.22 8.28 5.79
CA ILE A 237 20.74 8.13 4.41
C ILE A 237 21.82 7.38 3.64
N LEU A 238 21.45 6.23 3.06
CA LEU A 238 22.36 5.45 2.24
C LEU A 238 22.34 5.95 0.79
N TRP A 239 21.15 6.23 0.29
CA TRP A 239 20.94 6.79 -1.05
C TRP A 239 19.58 7.46 -1.16
N THR A 240 19.49 8.40 -2.09
CA THR A 240 18.25 9.01 -2.59
C THR A 240 18.21 8.89 -4.11
N ARG A 241 17.00 8.75 -4.66
CA ARG A 241 16.77 8.65 -6.10
C ARG A 241 15.52 9.41 -6.51
N LYS A 242 15.74 10.51 -7.20
CA LYS A 242 14.71 11.32 -7.85
C LYS A 242 14.04 10.54 -8.99
N THR A 243 12.74 10.72 -9.16
CA THR A 243 11.92 10.06 -10.18
C THR A 243 11.88 10.80 -11.50
N LEU A 244 12.28 12.07 -11.50
CA LEU A 244 12.36 12.94 -12.65
C LEU A 244 13.81 13.42 -12.84
N PRO A 245 14.21 13.80 -14.07
CA PRO A 245 15.51 14.42 -14.27
C PRO A 245 15.60 15.73 -13.49
N GLU A 246 16.81 16.10 -13.10
CA GLU A 246 17.05 17.46 -12.61
C GLU A 246 16.86 18.45 -13.75
N ASP A 247 16.56 19.69 -13.38
CA ASP A 247 16.42 20.78 -14.35
C ASP A 247 17.73 20.96 -15.12
N ASP A 248 17.67 20.72 -16.43
CA ASP A 248 18.78 20.92 -17.35
C ASP A 248 18.30 21.78 -18.51
N GLN A 249 18.86 22.98 -18.61
CA GLN A 249 18.46 24.03 -19.54
C GLN A 249 19.27 23.96 -20.86
N ARG A 250 20.10 22.93 -21.05
CA ARG A 250 20.86 22.77 -22.28
C ARG A 250 19.94 22.42 -23.47
N PRO A 251 20.23 22.91 -24.68
CA PRO A 251 19.46 22.53 -25.88
C PRO A 251 19.40 21.01 -26.05
N GLY A 252 18.19 20.46 -26.25
CA GLY A 252 17.95 19.01 -26.37
C GLY A 252 17.85 18.26 -25.04
N SER A 253 17.95 18.95 -23.90
CA SER A 253 17.66 18.40 -22.58
C SER A 253 16.15 18.14 -22.37
N PRO A 254 15.77 17.18 -21.51
CA PRO A 254 14.38 17.02 -21.07
C PRO A 254 13.75 18.26 -20.43
N GLY A 255 14.51 19.26 -19.97
CA GLY A 255 13.97 20.46 -19.30
C GLY A 255 13.51 20.21 -17.86
N ARG A 256 12.76 21.17 -17.28
CA ARG A 256 12.26 21.11 -15.90
C ARG A 256 10.95 20.35 -15.80
N TRP A 257 10.92 19.35 -14.91
CA TRP A 257 9.73 18.57 -14.58
C TRP A 257 9.44 18.66 -13.08
N SER A 258 8.18 18.47 -12.69
CA SER A 258 7.79 18.30 -11.28
C SER A 258 6.73 17.22 -11.10
N GLY A 259 6.58 16.72 -9.88
CA GLY A 259 5.68 15.63 -9.53
C GLY A 259 6.35 14.27 -9.49
N ALA A 260 5.71 13.26 -10.09
CA ALA A 260 6.06 11.85 -10.04
C ALA A 260 6.35 11.35 -8.61
N ALA A 261 5.49 11.76 -7.69
CA ALA A 261 5.56 11.46 -6.26
C ALA A 261 5.55 9.95 -5.98
N ILE A 262 6.15 9.51 -4.86
CA ILE A 262 6.04 8.12 -4.39
C ILE A 262 5.23 8.13 -3.10
N TRP A 263 3.94 7.78 -3.20
CA TRP A 263 2.95 8.08 -2.16
C TRP A 263 2.00 6.94 -1.79
N GLY A 264 2.11 5.79 -2.47
CA GLY A 264 1.25 4.63 -2.28
C GLY A 264 1.56 3.78 -1.03
N SER A 265 1.25 2.48 -1.09
CA SER A 265 1.55 1.50 -0.03
C SER A 265 3.06 1.25 0.14
N GLN A 266 3.46 0.40 1.10
CA GLN A 266 4.87 0.09 1.36
C GLN A 266 5.60 -0.51 0.13
N PRO A 267 6.89 -0.20 -0.13
CA PRO A 267 7.63 -0.76 -1.25
C PRO A 267 7.97 -2.24 -1.00
N ALA A 268 7.88 -3.09 -2.02
CA ALA A 268 8.23 -4.50 -1.89
C ALA A 268 9.76 -4.72 -1.98
N ILE A 269 10.29 -5.64 -1.18
CA ILE A 269 11.72 -5.98 -1.14
C ILE A 269 11.92 -7.41 -1.66
N ASP A 270 12.78 -7.54 -2.67
CA ASP A 270 13.29 -8.81 -3.18
C ASP A 270 14.77 -8.94 -2.85
N THR A 271 15.06 -9.57 -1.72
CA THR A 271 16.44 -9.83 -1.27
C THR A 271 17.19 -10.74 -2.25
N SER A 272 16.50 -11.63 -2.97
CA SER A 272 17.16 -12.58 -3.89
C SER A 272 17.77 -11.91 -5.11
N ARG A 273 17.12 -10.84 -5.62
CA ARG A 273 17.67 -10.00 -6.70
C ARG A 273 18.38 -8.76 -6.19
N ASN A 274 18.46 -8.55 -4.87
CA ASN A 274 18.94 -7.29 -4.28
C ASN A 274 18.13 -6.07 -4.78
N SER A 275 16.80 -6.17 -4.83
CA SER A 275 15.93 -5.14 -5.41
C SER A 275 14.89 -4.63 -4.43
N VAL A 276 14.51 -3.37 -4.59
CA VAL A 276 13.32 -2.76 -3.98
C VAL A 276 12.46 -2.15 -5.09
N TYR A 277 11.14 -2.32 -4.98
CA TYR A 277 10.18 -1.92 -6.01
C TYR A 277 9.29 -0.78 -5.54
N TYR A 278 9.19 0.24 -6.39
CA TYR A 278 8.38 1.44 -6.17
C TYR A 278 7.42 1.65 -7.34
N ALA A 279 6.43 2.50 -7.12
CA ALA A 279 5.64 3.07 -8.20
C ALA A 279 5.41 4.57 -7.98
N THR A 280 5.15 5.30 -9.06
CA THR A 280 5.19 6.76 -9.09
C THR A 280 3.90 7.41 -9.56
N GLY A 281 3.80 8.69 -9.17
CA GLY A 281 2.75 9.63 -9.52
C GLY A 281 2.77 10.14 -10.96
N ASN A 282 1.73 10.90 -11.28
CA ASN A 282 1.62 11.84 -12.39
C ASN A 282 2.60 13.02 -12.21
N VAL A 283 2.81 13.81 -13.27
CA VAL A 283 3.60 15.05 -13.22
C VAL A 283 2.71 16.25 -12.94
N TYR A 284 3.24 17.24 -12.23
CA TYR A 284 2.52 18.48 -11.88
C TYR A 284 2.80 19.60 -12.87
N SER A 285 3.99 19.60 -13.48
CA SER A 285 4.37 20.49 -14.56
C SER A 285 5.23 19.76 -15.57
N VAL A 286 5.14 20.21 -16.83
CA VAL A 286 5.90 19.67 -17.97
C VAL A 286 6.62 20.82 -18.68
N PRO A 287 7.79 20.59 -19.28
CA PRO A 287 8.48 21.59 -20.09
C PRO A 287 7.68 21.96 -21.35
N ASP A 288 7.87 23.18 -21.86
CA ASP A 288 7.17 23.71 -23.04
C ASP A 288 7.22 22.78 -24.27
N ALA A 289 8.37 22.13 -24.49
CA ALA A 289 8.56 21.17 -25.58
C ALA A 289 7.61 19.96 -25.51
N TYR A 290 7.03 19.68 -24.34
CA TYR A 290 6.12 18.57 -24.10
C TYR A 290 4.65 19.01 -23.92
N LEU A 291 4.34 20.31 -24.01
CA LEU A 291 2.95 20.78 -23.95
C LEU A 291 2.07 20.23 -25.08
N PRO A 292 2.52 20.09 -26.34
CA PRO A 292 1.70 19.46 -27.37
C PRO A 292 1.28 18.03 -27.04
N CYS A 293 2.10 17.30 -26.25
CA CYS A 293 1.82 15.92 -25.88
C CYS A 293 0.69 15.79 -24.83
N THR A 294 0.32 16.86 -24.13
CA THR A 294 -0.84 16.82 -23.21
C THR A 294 -2.16 16.81 -23.97
N ALA A 295 -2.18 17.40 -25.18
CA ALA A 295 -3.34 17.35 -26.08
C ALA A 295 -3.35 16.06 -26.92
N ASP A 296 -2.19 15.62 -27.40
CA ASP A 296 -2.04 14.38 -28.17
C ASP A 296 -0.75 13.63 -27.76
N PRO A 297 -0.87 12.56 -26.95
CA PRO A 297 0.28 11.80 -26.48
C PRO A 297 1.13 11.17 -27.59
N THR A 298 0.61 11.04 -28.82
CA THR A 298 1.35 10.45 -29.94
C THR A 298 2.40 11.39 -30.53
N LEU A 299 2.33 12.69 -30.20
CA LEU A 299 3.25 13.70 -30.73
C LEU A 299 4.64 13.65 -30.11
N CYS A 300 4.83 12.92 -29.01
CA CYS A 300 6.07 12.94 -28.26
C CYS A 300 6.45 11.58 -27.70
N THR A 301 7.76 11.38 -27.51
CA THR A 301 8.28 10.30 -26.69
C THR A 301 8.69 10.85 -25.33
N ILE A 302 8.14 10.27 -24.26
CA ILE A 302 8.53 10.63 -22.89
C ILE A 302 9.98 10.17 -22.65
N PRO A 303 10.86 11.04 -22.14
CA PRO A 303 12.25 10.66 -21.88
C PRO A 303 12.37 9.50 -20.86
N ASP A 304 13.34 8.60 -21.06
CA ASP A 304 13.59 7.43 -20.19
C ASP A 304 13.76 7.76 -18.70
N ARG A 305 14.14 9.00 -18.39
CA ARG A 305 14.37 9.50 -17.02
C ARG A 305 13.14 10.15 -16.37
N VAL A 306 12.05 10.30 -17.10
CA VAL A 306 10.78 10.83 -16.61
C VAL A 306 9.93 9.66 -16.16
N TRP A 307 10.13 9.21 -14.92
CA TRP A 307 9.37 8.09 -14.35
C TRP A 307 8.02 8.54 -13.79
N GLN A 308 7.20 9.19 -14.60
CA GLN A 308 5.78 9.34 -14.27
C GLN A 308 5.06 8.00 -14.41
N ASN A 309 4.00 7.75 -13.66
CA ASN A 309 3.13 6.57 -13.81
C ASN A 309 3.95 5.29 -14.11
N SER A 310 4.98 5.04 -13.30
CA SER A 310 6.00 4.05 -13.58
C SER A 310 6.12 3.05 -12.44
N VAL A 311 6.41 1.80 -12.78
CA VAL A 311 6.96 0.82 -11.84
C VAL A 311 8.48 0.85 -11.95
N ILE A 312 9.19 0.91 -10.82
CA ILE A 312 10.65 1.07 -10.80
C ILE A 312 11.27 -0.04 -9.94
N ALA A 313 12.31 -0.69 -10.46
CA ALA A 313 13.19 -1.54 -9.67
C ALA A 313 14.52 -0.84 -9.41
N LEU A 314 14.83 -0.62 -8.14
CA LEU A 314 16.10 -0.06 -7.70
C LEU A 314 16.94 -1.14 -7.02
N ASP A 315 18.26 -1.06 -7.17
CA ASP A 315 19.18 -1.84 -6.38
C ASP A 315 19.06 -1.47 -4.89
N LEU A 316 18.93 -2.47 -4.05
CA LEU A 316 18.65 -2.33 -2.62
C LEU A 316 19.76 -1.53 -1.90
N ASN A 317 21.03 -1.72 -2.29
CA ASN A 317 22.17 -1.14 -1.58
C ASN A 317 22.60 0.23 -2.12
N THR A 318 22.41 0.47 -3.43
CA THR A 318 22.96 1.64 -4.12
C THR A 318 21.88 2.59 -4.66
N GLY A 319 20.63 2.13 -4.73
CA GLY A 319 19.54 2.84 -5.36
C GLY A 319 19.68 2.97 -6.88
N TYR A 320 20.70 2.39 -7.53
CA TYR A 320 20.79 2.49 -8.99
C TYR A 320 19.60 1.78 -9.65
N PRO A 321 18.95 2.38 -10.67
CA PRO A 321 17.88 1.72 -11.38
C PRO A 321 18.40 0.47 -12.09
N LYS A 322 17.69 -0.63 -11.90
CA LYS A 322 17.86 -1.83 -12.72
C LYS A 322 17.00 -1.75 -13.97
N TRP A 323 15.76 -1.29 -13.78
CA TRP A 323 14.83 -0.97 -14.85
C TRP A 323 13.73 -0.05 -14.31
N ALA A 324 13.07 0.65 -15.23
CA ALA A 324 11.82 1.36 -14.97
C ALA A 324 10.85 1.10 -16.13
N ARG A 325 9.57 0.93 -15.80
CA ARG A 325 8.51 0.69 -16.76
C ARG A 325 7.43 1.75 -16.59
N HIS A 326 7.39 2.69 -17.52
CA HIS A 326 6.30 3.63 -17.67
C HIS A 326 5.05 2.95 -18.25
N LEU A 327 3.87 3.28 -17.72
CA LEU A 327 2.58 2.73 -18.09
C LEU A 327 1.55 3.85 -18.29
N GLY A 328 1.21 4.11 -19.56
CA GLY A 328 0.21 5.12 -19.94
C GLY A 328 0.79 6.22 -20.84
N PRO A 329 -0.03 7.22 -21.21
CA PRO A 329 0.44 8.45 -21.87
C PRO A 329 0.99 9.46 -20.85
N LEU A 330 1.38 10.65 -21.34
CA LEU A 330 1.72 11.78 -20.47
C LEU A 330 0.52 12.17 -19.60
N ASP A 331 0.72 12.12 -18.29
CA ASP A 331 -0.25 12.43 -17.27
C ASP A 331 0.19 13.68 -16.51
N SER A 332 -0.13 14.82 -17.10
CA SER A 332 0.06 16.14 -16.47
C SER A 332 -1.25 16.54 -15.81
N TRP A 333 -1.32 16.38 -14.49
CA TRP A 333 -2.54 16.61 -13.73
C TRP A 333 -2.23 17.25 -12.38
N THR A 334 -3.10 18.18 -11.98
CA THR A 334 -3.15 18.73 -10.62
C THR A 334 -4.60 19.00 -10.24
N VAL A 335 -4.87 19.30 -8.96
CA VAL A 335 -6.22 19.66 -8.49
C VAL A 335 -6.79 20.86 -9.25
N ALA A 336 -5.94 21.71 -9.85
CA ALA A 336 -6.36 22.85 -10.69
C ALA A 336 -7.26 22.43 -11.85
N CYS A 337 -7.12 21.20 -12.32
CA CYS A 337 -7.92 20.62 -13.40
C CYS A 337 -9.37 20.31 -13.01
N THR A 338 -9.71 20.39 -11.72
CA THR A 338 -11.04 20.03 -11.20
C THR A 338 -11.82 21.19 -10.60
N ILE A 339 -11.19 22.36 -10.43
CA ILE A 339 -11.79 23.53 -9.77
C ILE A 339 -12.26 24.54 -10.85
N PRO A 340 -13.58 24.80 -10.99
CA PRO A 340 -14.07 25.82 -11.91
C PRO A 340 -13.91 27.25 -11.36
N PRO A 341 -13.59 28.26 -12.21
CA PRO A 341 -13.18 28.11 -13.61
C PRO A 341 -11.79 27.48 -13.71
N ILE A 342 -11.61 26.54 -14.63
CA ILE A 342 -10.33 25.85 -14.83
C ILE A 342 -9.28 26.87 -15.28
N ASN A 343 -8.16 26.95 -14.55
CA ASN A 343 -7.03 27.80 -14.91
C ASN A 343 -6.18 27.11 -16.00
N PRO A 344 -6.15 27.63 -17.25
CA PRO A 344 -5.45 26.99 -18.36
C PRO A 344 -3.92 27.01 -18.21
N ASP A 345 -3.36 27.89 -17.37
CA ASP A 345 -1.91 27.94 -17.11
C ASP A 345 -1.46 26.85 -16.12
N LEU A 346 -2.39 26.36 -15.29
CA LEU A 346 -2.13 25.32 -14.28
C LEU A 346 -2.67 23.95 -14.70
N CYS A 347 -3.66 23.93 -15.57
CA CYS A 347 -4.22 22.75 -16.20
C CYS A 347 -4.12 22.89 -17.73
N ILE A 348 -2.92 22.66 -18.26
CA ILE A 348 -2.61 22.99 -19.66
C ILE A 348 -3.11 21.90 -20.62
N GLY A 349 -3.87 22.31 -21.64
CA GLY A 349 -4.32 21.42 -22.71
C GLY A 349 -5.50 20.54 -22.29
N SER A 350 -5.42 19.24 -22.56
CA SER A 350 -6.31 18.26 -21.93
C SER A 350 -5.70 17.82 -20.62
N PRO A 351 -6.42 17.88 -19.48
CA PRO A 351 -5.92 17.35 -18.23
C PRO A 351 -5.50 15.89 -18.41
N GLY A 352 -4.32 15.55 -17.87
CA GLY A 352 -3.94 14.16 -17.72
C GLY A 352 -5.03 13.35 -16.98
N PRO A 353 -5.10 12.04 -17.17
CA PRO A 353 -6.16 11.23 -16.59
C PRO A 353 -6.13 11.10 -15.05
N ASP A 354 -5.07 11.55 -14.37
CA ASP A 354 -4.77 11.18 -12.97
C ASP A 354 -4.78 9.66 -12.83
N ALA A 355 -4.04 9.01 -13.72
CA ALA A 355 -3.92 7.56 -13.83
C ALA A 355 -2.72 7.05 -13.06
N ASP A 356 -2.26 7.75 -12.03
CA ASP A 356 -1.00 7.40 -11.40
C ASP A 356 -1.10 6.20 -10.43
N PHE A 357 0.05 5.78 -9.92
CA PHE A 357 0.13 4.65 -8.99
C PHE A 357 0.02 5.09 -7.53
N ALA A 358 -1.22 5.09 -7.02
CA ALA A 358 -1.55 5.25 -5.60
C ALA A 358 -1.24 4.02 -4.73
N ILE A 359 -0.43 3.07 -5.23
CA ILE A 359 -0.07 1.80 -4.58
C ILE A 359 1.37 1.45 -4.98
N ALA A 360 2.13 0.78 -4.12
CA ALA A 360 3.38 0.14 -4.51
C ALA A 360 3.16 -1.30 -5.03
N PRO A 361 4.05 -1.84 -5.88
CA PRO A 361 3.89 -3.20 -6.40
C PRO A 361 3.89 -4.26 -5.29
N VAL A 362 3.14 -5.33 -5.48
CA VAL A 362 3.26 -6.58 -4.72
C VAL A 362 4.26 -7.48 -5.41
N TYR A 363 5.28 -7.92 -4.68
CA TYR A 363 6.26 -8.89 -5.18
C TYR A 363 5.78 -10.31 -4.92
N VAL A 364 5.72 -11.13 -5.97
CA VAL A 364 5.23 -12.51 -5.93
C VAL A 364 6.32 -13.47 -6.40
N PRO A 365 7.10 -14.05 -5.47
CA PRO A 365 8.10 -15.05 -5.79
C PRO A 365 7.46 -16.27 -6.48
N LYS A 366 8.13 -16.85 -7.47
CA LYS A 366 7.72 -18.07 -8.20
C LYS A 366 7.42 -19.23 -7.26
N SER A 367 8.11 -19.31 -6.12
CA SER A 367 7.89 -20.33 -5.10
C SER A 367 6.54 -20.19 -4.39
N GLN A 368 5.92 -19.02 -4.47
CA GLN A 368 4.58 -18.73 -3.93
C GLN A 368 3.50 -18.68 -5.00
N GLN A 369 3.86 -18.85 -6.28
CA GLN A 369 2.90 -18.88 -7.38
C GLN A 369 2.31 -20.29 -7.52
N SER A 370 0.98 -20.40 -7.56
CA SER A 370 0.31 -21.65 -7.95
C SER A 370 0.68 -22.01 -9.39
N GLN A 371 1.18 -23.22 -9.62
CA GLN A 371 1.49 -23.73 -10.97
C GLN A 371 0.24 -24.19 -11.74
N SER A 372 -0.93 -24.21 -11.11
CA SER A 372 -2.20 -24.62 -11.71
C SER A 372 -3.17 -23.44 -11.76
N PRO A 373 -3.85 -23.19 -12.90
CA PRO A 373 -4.90 -22.18 -13.00
C PRO A 373 -6.00 -22.47 -11.96
N PRO A 374 -6.46 -21.47 -11.21
CA PRO A 374 -7.56 -21.63 -10.28
C PRO A 374 -8.85 -22.00 -11.04
N GLY A 375 -9.35 -23.22 -10.82
CA GLY A 375 -10.60 -23.71 -11.44
C GLY A 375 -10.43 -24.53 -12.73
N GLY A 376 -9.20 -24.79 -13.18
CA GLY A 376 -8.96 -25.70 -14.30
C GLY A 376 -8.90 -27.17 -13.85
N LYS A 377 -9.76 -28.04 -14.40
CA LYS A 377 -9.51 -29.49 -14.37
C LYS A 377 -8.24 -29.74 -15.18
N GLY A 378 -7.16 -30.17 -14.53
CA GLY A 378 -5.88 -30.46 -15.18
C GLY A 378 -6.06 -31.36 -16.40
N LYS A 379 -5.97 -30.77 -17.59
CA LYS A 379 -5.81 -31.48 -18.85
C LYS A 379 -4.74 -30.74 -19.65
N GLY A 380 -3.53 -31.25 -19.55
CA GLY A 380 -2.36 -30.74 -20.27
C GLY A 380 -1.23 -31.76 -20.27
N LYS A 381 -1.48 -32.97 -20.77
CA LYS A 381 -0.42 -33.80 -21.37
C LYS A 381 -0.07 -33.18 -22.72
N GLY A 382 0.59 -32.03 -22.71
CA GLY A 382 1.19 -31.41 -23.87
C GLY A 382 2.70 -31.38 -23.66
N ASN A 383 3.47 -31.85 -24.64
CA ASN A 383 4.94 -31.92 -24.60
C ASN A 383 5.62 -30.54 -24.72
N ASN A 384 4.94 -29.45 -24.36
CA ASN A 384 5.57 -28.14 -24.29
C ASN A 384 6.31 -28.02 -22.96
N PRO A 385 7.59 -27.61 -22.95
CA PRO A 385 8.28 -27.36 -21.70
C PRO A 385 7.46 -26.36 -20.87
N PRO A 386 7.31 -26.57 -19.55
CA PRO A 386 6.59 -25.63 -18.70
C PRO A 386 7.20 -24.24 -18.91
N GLU A 387 6.35 -23.27 -19.26
CA GLU A 387 6.76 -21.88 -19.39
C GLU A 387 7.56 -21.51 -18.14
N LYS A 388 8.76 -20.97 -18.32
CA LYS A 388 9.67 -20.67 -17.21
C LYS A 388 8.99 -19.63 -16.31
N ILE A 389 8.45 -20.08 -15.18
CA ILE A 389 7.80 -19.20 -14.19
C ILE A 389 8.86 -18.25 -13.63
N ASP A 390 8.72 -16.97 -13.93
CA ASP A 390 9.50 -15.88 -13.34
C ASP A 390 8.72 -15.26 -12.17
N ASP A 391 9.43 -14.53 -11.32
CA ASP A 391 8.83 -13.80 -10.22
C ASP A 391 8.06 -12.60 -10.79
N LEU A 392 6.92 -12.28 -10.19
CA LEU A 392 6.02 -11.25 -10.70
C LEU A 392 5.97 -10.04 -9.78
N LEU A 393 5.69 -8.89 -10.37
CA LEU A 393 5.20 -7.71 -9.70
C LEU A 393 3.76 -7.51 -10.13
N VAL A 394 2.86 -7.27 -9.17
CA VAL A 394 1.45 -7.00 -9.46
C VAL A 394 1.09 -5.64 -8.89
N ILE A 395 0.37 -4.82 -9.67
CA ILE A 395 0.01 -3.47 -9.27
C ILE A 395 -1.30 -3.03 -9.93
N GLY A 396 -2.11 -2.27 -9.19
CA GLY A 396 -3.30 -1.60 -9.71
C GLY A 396 -3.05 -0.11 -9.91
N GLN A 397 -3.72 0.46 -10.91
CA GLN A 397 -3.59 1.84 -11.34
C GLN A 397 -4.93 2.58 -11.16
N LYS A 398 -4.89 3.91 -10.91
CA LYS A 398 -6.12 4.71 -10.68
C LYS A 398 -7.08 4.73 -11.87
N ASN A 399 -6.58 4.49 -13.07
CA ASN A 399 -7.41 4.35 -14.27
C ASN A 399 -8.22 3.03 -14.30
N GLY A 400 -8.17 2.18 -13.27
CA GLY A 400 -8.92 0.92 -13.22
C GLY A 400 -8.24 -0.24 -13.94
N GLU A 401 -6.98 -0.08 -14.34
CA GLU A 401 -6.16 -1.18 -14.86
C GLU A 401 -5.37 -1.88 -13.75
N ILE A 402 -5.26 -3.19 -13.87
CA ILE A 402 -4.37 -4.02 -13.06
C ILE A 402 -3.35 -4.69 -13.98
N HIS A 403 -2.10 -4.73 -13.54
CA HIS A 403 -0.97 -5.21 -14.33
C HIS A 403 -0.20 -6.27 -13.57
N ALA A 404 0.35 -7.23 -14.31
CA ALA A 404 1.49 -8.02 -13.85
C ALA A 404 2.70 -7.76 -14.74
N LEU A 405 3.86 -7.61 -14.12
CA LEU A 405 5.14 -7.41 -14.76
C LEU A 405 6.10 -8.50 -14.31
N TYR A 406 7.04 -8.89 -15.17
CA TYR A 406 8.18 -9.72 -14.77
C TYR A 406 9.10 -8.90 -13.87
N ALA A 407 9.38 -9.39 -12.65
CA ALA A 407 10.20 -8.68 -11.68
C ALA A 407 11.65 -8.47 -12.16
N SER A 408 12.14 -9.37 -13.02
CA SER A 408 13.49 -9.34 -13.56
C SER A 408 13.71 -8.24 -14.60
N THR A 409 12.72 -7.96 -15.45
CA THR A 409 12.87 -7.08 -16.63
C THR A 409 11.93 -5.88 -16.63
N GLY A 410 10.90 -5.87 -15.79
CA GLY A 410 9.83 -4.87 -15.84
C GLY A 410 8.99 -4.96 -17.11
N GLN A 411 9.07 -6.03 -17.90
CA GLN A 411 8.17 -6.23 -19.03
C GLN A 411 6.78 -6.60 -18.52
N VAL A 412 5.75 -6.00 -19.10
CA VAL A 412 4.36 -6.31 -18.81
C VAL A 412 4.05 -7.72 -19.30
N LYS A 413 3.62 -8.59 -18.38
CA LYS A 413 3.11 -9.93 -18.69
C LYS A 413 1.68 -9.85 -19.17
N TRP A 414 0.84 -9.12 -18.43
CA TRP A 414 -0.55 -8.87 -18.80
C TRP A 414 -1.03 -7.55 -18.19
N SER A 415 -2.09 -6.99 -18.77
CA SER A 415 -2.83 -5.84 -18.25
C SER A 415 -4.31 -6.10 -18.43
N THR A 416 -5.13 -5.68 -17.47
CA THR A 416 -6.58 -5.91 -17.49
C THR A 416 -7.30 -4.67 -17.02
N LYS A 417 -8.19 -4.14 -17.87
CA LYS A 417 -9.15 -3.11 -17.51
C LYS A 417 -10.22 -3.73 -16.62
N ALA A 418 -10.06 -3.56 -15.30
CA ALA A 418 -10.94 -4.14 -14.31
C ALA A 418 -12.13 -3.24 -13.95
N GLY A 419 -12.07 -1.96 -14.30
CA GLY A 419 -13.22 -1.07 -14.24
C GLY A 419 -12.90 0.35 -14.71
N PRO A 420 -13.80 1.31 -14.45
CA PRO A 420 -13.71 2.64 -15.05
C PRO A 420 -12.52 3.49 -14.56
N GLY A 421 -12.14 3.40 -13.29
CA GLY A 421 -11.20 4.32 -12.65
C GLY A 421 -11.80 5.68 -12.28
N GLY A 422 -10.95 6.72 -12.23
CA GLY A 422 -11.35 8.13 -12.10
C GLY A 422 -10.24 9.04 -11.56
N GLN A 423 -10.39 10.37 -11.72
CA GLN A 423 -9.39 11.41 -11.39
C GLN A 423 -9.11 11.63 -9.89
N SER A 424 -9.45 10.66 -9.06
CA SER A 424 -9.14 10.61 -7.63
C SER A 424 -9.16 9.16 -7.12
N GLY A 425 -9.09 8.18 -8.04
CA GLY A 425 -9.08 6.78 -7.67
C GLY A 425 -9.79 5.84 -8.62
N GLY A 426 -9.22 4.65 -8.70
CA GLY A 426 -9.78 3.42 -9.25
C GLY A 426 -9.27 2.29 -8.37
N ILE A 427 -8.21 1.62 -8.80
CA ILE A 427 -7.48 0.68 -7.95
C ILE A 427 -6.38 1.45 -7.21
N MET A 428 -6.58 1.66 -5.91
CA MET A 428 -5.68 2.46 -5.05
C MET A 428 -5.50 1.87 -3.65
N TRP A 429 -4.59 2.49 -2.87
CA TRP A 429 -4.19 2.17 -1.50
C TRP A 429 -3.57 0.79 -1.22
N GLY A 430 -3.94 -0.27 -1.92
CA GLY A 430 -3.36 -1.61 -1.79
C GLY A 430 -4.12 -2.71 -2.52
N ILE A 431 -3.41 -3.79 -2.83
CA ILE A 431 -3.97 -5.06 -3.30
C ILE A 431 -3.47 -6.18 -2.40
N SER A 432 -4.02 -7.38 -2.54
CA SER A 432 -3.50 -8.56 -1.84
C SER A 432 -3.30 -9.73 -2.79
N VAL A 433 -2.27 -10.52 -2.53
CA VAL A 433 -1.93 -11.72 -3.31
C VAL A 433 -1.59 -12.83 -2.33
N ASP A 434 -2.22 -13.99 -2.52
CA ASP A 434 -1.92 -15.20 -1.76
C ASP A 434 -1.31 -16.27 -2.66
N ASN A 435 -1.04 -17.45 -2.10
CA ASN A 435 -0.52 -18.58 -2.85
C ASN A 435 -1.57 -19.33 -3.68
N SER A 436 -2.83 -18.87 -3.73
CA SER A 436 -3.91 -19.53 -4.47
C SER A 436 -3.89 -19.20 -5.97
N GLY A 437 -2.96 -18.36 -6.42
CA GLY A 437 -2.88 -17.89 -7.80
C GLY A 437 -3.87 -16.77 -8.12
N ARG A 438 -4.28 -15.98 -7.12
CA ARG A 438 -5.25 -14.89 -7.29
C ARG A 438 -4.71 -13.56 -6.77
N VAL A 439 -5.17 -12.49 -7.39
CA VAL A 439 -4.94 -11.12 -6.97
C VAL A 439 -6.28 -10.51 -6.60
N TYR A 440 -6.35 -9.87 -5.45
CA TYR A 440 -7.57 -9.26 -4.91
C TYR A 440 -7.40 -7.76 -4.75
N PHE A 441 -8.38 -7.00 -5.21
CA PHE A 441 -8.33 -5.55 -5.24
C PHE A 441 -9.74 -4.95 -5.22
N ASN A 442 -9.82 -3.67 -4.89
CA ASN A 442 -11.03 -2.89 -5.04
C ASN A 442 -10.90 -1.97 -6.24
N GLU A 443 -11.98 -1.84 -7.00
CA GLU A 443 -12.14 -0.78 -7.98
C GLU A 443 -13.10 0.26 -7.42
N ALA A 444 -12.62 1.48 -7.21
CA ALA A 444 -13.37 2.52 -6.54
C ALA A 444 -14.45 3.17 -7.41
N ASN A 445 -14.19 3.33 -8.71
CA ASN A 445 -15.04 4.08 -9.64
C ASN A 445 -15.42 5.48 -9.10
N THR A 446 -14.41 6.29 -8.78
CA THR A 446 -14.63 7.60 -8.12
C THR A 446 -15.42 8.58 -8.96
N ALA A 447 -15.36 8.46 -10.29
CA ALA A 447 -16.14 9.24 -11.24
C ALA A 447 -17.62 8.82 -11.33
N SER A 448 -18.04 7.79 -10.60
CA SER A 448 -19.41 7.24 -10.63
C SER A 448 -19.87 6.85 -12.05
N THR A 449 -18.94 6.34 -12.85
CA THR A 449 -19.22 5.95 -14.24
C THR A 449 -20.09 4.69 -14.25
N SER A 450 -21.15 4.69 -15.06
CA SER A 450 -22.00 3.52 -15.26
C SER A 450 -21.21 2.37 -15.90
N TRP A 451 -21.19 1.20 -15.26
CA TRP A 451 -20.45 0.03 -15.74
C TRP A 451 -21.06 -1.29 -15.28
N LYS A 452 -20.56 -2.41 -15.82
CA LYS A 452 -21.03 -3.77 -15.55
C LYS A 452 -19.93 -4.65 -14.94
N PRO A 453 -19.76 -4.68 -13.61
CA PRO A 453 -18.78 -5.53 -12.95
C PRO A 453 -19.10 -7.01 -13.16
N GLY A 454 -18.05 -7.80 -13.36
CA GLY A 454 -18.09 -9.25 -13.43
C GLY A 454 -17.33 -9.77 -14.65
N PRO A 455 -17.03 -11.08 -14.69
CA PRO A 455 -16.39 -11.69 -15.85
C PRO A 455 -17.21 -11.41 -17.11
N LEU A 456 -16.51 -11.17 -18.23
CA LEU A 456 -17.20 -11.03 -19.51
C LEU A 456 -17.99 -12.31 -19.82
N PRO A 457 -19.22 -12.17 -20.34
CA PRO A 457 -19.99 -13.33 -20.79
C PRO A 457 -19.26 -14.03 -21.93
N SER A 458 -19.59 -15.32 -22.15
CA SER A 458 -19.08 -16.03 -23.31
C SER A 458 -19.57 -15.35 -24.60
N PRO A 459 -18.76 -15.32 -25.68
CA PRO A 459 -19.18 -14.74 -26.96
C PRO A 459 -20.54 -15.28 -27.40
N GLY A 460 -21.47 -14.38 -27.74
CA GLY A 460 -22.83 -14.73 -28.15
C GLY A 460 -23.85 -14.95 -27.01
N SER A 461 -23.44 -14.87 -25.74
CA SER A 461 -24.37 -14.92 -24.60
C SER A 461 -24.87 -13.52 -24.21
N PRO A 462 -26.13 -13.35 -23.76
CA PRO A 462 -26.62 -12.08 -23.22
C PRO A 462 -25.81 -11.61 -22.01
N ASP A 463 -25.51 -10.31 -21.94
CA ASP A 463 -24.83 -9.72 -20.79
C ASP A 463 -25.83 -9.37 -19.67
N THR A 464 -25.98 -10.30 -18.72
CA THR A 464 -26.88 -10.21 -17.57
C THR A 464 -26.25 -9.56 -16.34
N ARG A 465 -25.01 -9.05 -16.43
CA ARG A 465 -24.35 -8.36 -15.31
C ARG A 465 -25.12 -7.09 -14.92
N PRO A 466 -25.20 -6.77 -13.62
CA PRO A 466 -25.87 -5.56 -13.16
C PRO A 466 -25.12 -4.32 -13.65
N THR A 467 -25.86 -3.31 -14.08
CA THR A 467 -25.31 -1.97 -14.32
C THR A 467 -25.26 -1.21 -12.99
N VAL A 468 -24.09 -0.72 -12.61
CA VAL A 468 -23.87 0.04 -11.37
C VAL A 468 -23.06 1.30 -11.64
N ALA A 469 -23.10 2.24 -10.70
CA ALA A 469 -22.27 3.46 -10.70
C ALA A 469 -21.34 3.53 -9.48
N GLY A 470 -21.32 2.49 -8.65
CA GLY A 470 -20.39 2.36 -7.52
C GLY A 470 -19.11 1.61 -7.86
N GLY A 471 -18.33 1.32 -6.83
CA GLY A 471 -17.17 0.46 -6.90
C GLY A 471 -17.50 -1.04 -6.90
N ALA A 472 -16.47 -1.87 -7.00
CA ALA A 472 -16.60 -3.32 -6.88
C ALA A 472 -15.39 -3.97 -6.21
N HIS A 473 -15.65 -5.01 -5.42
CA HIS A 473 -14.67 -5.94 -4.90
C HIS A 473 -14.31 -6.93 -6.00
N SER A 474 -13.02 -7.11 -6.29
CA SER A 474 -12.61 -7.85 -7.49
C SER A 474 -11.50 -8.86 -7.21
N ALA A 475 -11.46 -9.92 -8.03
CA ALA A 475 -10.31 -10.79 -8.15
C ALA A 475 -9.98 -11.12 -9.60
N VAL A 476 -8.68 -11.21 -9.89
CA VAL A 476 -8.15 -11.71 -11.16
C VAL A 476 -7.24 -12.91 -10.92
N ASP A 477 -7.09 -13.73 -11.95
CA ASP A 477 -6.08 -14.78 -12.02
C ASP A 477 -4.69 -14.16 -12.13
N LEU A 478 -3.75 -14.60 -11.27
CA LEU A 478 -2.41 -14.05 -11.20
C LEU A 478 -1.60 -14.25 -12.50
N GLN A 479 -1.84 -15.34 -13.22
CA GLN A 479 -1.01 -15.70 -14.38
C GLN A 479 -1.53 -15.07 -15.67
N THR A 480 -2.82 -14.85 -15.78
CA THR A 480 -3.50 -14.45 -17.02
C THR A 480 -4.16 -13.07 -16.96
N GLY A 481 -4.36 -12.52 -15.76
CA GLY A 481 -5.11 -11.27 -15.56
C GLY A 481 -6.62 -11.43 -15.73
N LYS A 482 -7.13 -12.64 -16.05
CA LYS A 482 -8.55 -12.87 -16.26
C LYS A 482 -9.35 -12.54 -15.01
N ILE A 483 -10.38 -11.71 -15.14
CA ILE A 483 -11.37 -11.43 -14.09
C ILE A 483 -12.06 -12.74 -13.69
N LEU A 484 -11.92 -13.10 -12.41
CA LEU A 484 -12.53 -14.30 -11.82
C LEU A 484 -13.90 -14.01 -11.26
N TRP A 485 -14.02 -12.90 -10.54
CA TRP A 485 -15.28 -12.39 -9.99
C TRP A 485 -15.14 -10.90 -9.72
N GLN A 486 -16.28 -10.19 -9.78
CA GLN A 486 -16.41 -8.84 -9.27
C GLN A 486 -17.77 -8.70 -8.60
N ILE A 487 -17.79 -8.22 -7.37
CA ILE A 487 -18.98 -8.07 -6.56
C ILE A 487 -19.19 -6.57 -6.34
N PRO A 488 -20.26 -5.96 -6.89
CA PRO A 488 -20.56 -4.57 -6.66
C PRO A 488 -20.67 -4.25 -5.16
N THR A 489 -20.30 -3.03 -4.80
CA THR A 489 -20.67 -2.45 -3.52
C THR A 489 -22.19 -2.27 -3.44
N LYS A 490 -22.74 -2.27 -2.23
CA LYS A 490 -24.15 -1.92 -2.05
C LYS A 490 -24.34 -0.41 -2.25
N GLU A 491 -25.54 -0.01 -2.61
CA GLU A 491 -25.94 1.41 -2.69
C GLU A 491 -25.01 2.27 -3.56
N ASN A 492 -24.37 1.66 -4.56
CA ASN A 492 -23.34 2.30 -5.38
C ASN A 492 -22.19 2.92 -4.58
N ALA A 493 -21.88 2.47 -3.36
CA ALA A 493 -20.78 3.00 -2.56
C ALA A 493 -19.41 2.84 -3.23
N LEU A 494 -18.40 3.56 -2.74
CA LEU A 494 -17.01 3.37 -3.19
C LEU A 494 -16.41 2.14 -2.48
N ALA A 495 -15.35 1.59 -3.05
CA ALA A 495 -14.49 0.60 -2.41
C ALA A 495 -13.04 0.95 -2.67
N SER A 496 -12.27 1.24 -1.63
CA SER A 496 -10.87 1.62 -1.82
C SER A 496 -9.92 1.09 -0.75
N ASN A 497 -10.43 0.51 0.34
CA ASN A 497 -9.53 -0.02 1.36
C ASN A 497 -8.62 -1.13 0.78
N PRO A 498 -7.42 -1.36 1.32
CA PRO A 498 -6.55 -2.39 0.81
C PRO A 498 -7.02 -3.79 1.29
N PRO A 499 -7.33 -4.74 0.39
CA PRO A 499 -7.82 -6.06 0.78
C PRO A 499 -6.85 -6.84 1.66
N THR A 500 -7.38 -7.78 2.44
CA THR A 500 -6.56 -8.65 3.32
C THR A 500 -7.00 -10.10 3.19
N VAL A 501 -6.07 -11.00 2.89
CA VAL A 501 -6.36 -12.44 2.78
C VAL A 501 -6.05 -13.15 4.10
N VAL A 502 -6.97 -14.00 4.56
CA VAL A 502 -6.81 -14.85 5.74
C VAL A 502 -7.63 -16.13 5.58
N GLY A 503 -7.03 -17.30 5.83
CA GLY A 503 -7.68 -18.59 5.61
C GLY A 503 -8.21 -18.75 4.17
N ASP A 504 -9.50 -19.05 4.05
CA ASP A 504 -10.25 -19.12 2.79
C ASP A 504 -11.01 -17.83 2.46
N LEU A 505 -10.78 -16.75 3.22
CA LEU A 505 -11.45 -15.47 3.09
C LEU A 505 -10.55 -14.39 2.49
N VAL A 506 -11.20 -13.41 1.89
CA VAL A 506 -10.66 -12.07 1.64
C VAL A 506 -11.57 -11.04 2.31
N VAL A 507 -10.96 -10.13 3.06
CA VAL A 507 -11.62 -9.05 3.79
C VAL A 507 -11.46 -7.76 2.99
N MET A 508 -12.59 -7.16 2.62
CA MET A 508 -12.63 -5.90 1.85
C MET A 508 -13.67 -4.97 2.44
N GLY A 509 -13.42 -3.69 2.39
CA GLY A 509 -14.26 -2.63 2.90
C GLY A 509 -14.84 -1.79 1.78
N TRP A 510 -15.88 -1.07 2.15
CA TRP A 510 -16.57 -0.11 1.29
C TRP A 510 -16.83 1.16 2.11
N GLN A 511 -17.00 2.27 1.42
CA GLN A 511 -17.19 3.57 2.04
C GLN A 511 -18.01 4.48 1.15
N ASP A 512 -18.70 5.44 1.77
CA ASP A 512 -19.46 6.44 1.04
C ASP A 512 -19.42 7.78 1.75
N TYR A 513 -19.31 8.83 0.92
CA TYR A 513 -19.37 10.24 1.30
C TYR A 513 -20.22 11.06 0.31
N ARG A 514 -20.85 10.40 -0.68
CA ARG A 514 -21.61 11.06 -1.76
C ARG A 514 -23.11 11.17 -1.44
N THR A 515 -23.54 10.60 -0.32
CA THR A 515 -24.92 10.70 0.16
C THR A 515 -25.10 11.87 1.11
N PHE A 516 -26.26 12.52 1.05
CA PHE A 516 -26.62 13.65 1.90
C PHE A 516 -27.89 13.34 2.69
N ASP A 517 -28.00 13.90 3.90
CA ASP A 517 -29.23 13.85 4.68
C ASP A 517 -30.26 14.87 4.17
N ALA A 518 -31.46 14.87 4.78
CA ALA A 518 -32.53 15.80 4.40
C ALA A 518 -32.17 17.28 4.64
N GLY A 519 -31.16 17.57 5.46
CA GLY A 519 -30.63 18.90 5.71
C GLY A 519 -29.48 19.28 4.77
N GLY A 520 -29.09 18.42 3.83
CA GLY A 520 -27.97 18.65 2.93
C GLY A 520 -26.59 18.40 3.54
N ASN A 521 -26.51 17.75 4.71
CA ASN A 521 -25.22 17.37 5.29
C ASN A 521 -24.75 16.05 4.69
N MET A 522 -23.45 15.93 4.40
CA MET A 522 -22.87 14.67 3.95
C MET A 522 -23.04 13.57 5.02
N ILE A 523 -23.53 12.41 4.59
CA ILE A 523 -23.62 11.19 5.38
C ILE A 523 -22.38 10.35 5.10
N PHE A 524 -21.65 10.03 6.17
CA PHE A 524 -20.49 9.16 6.10
C PHE A 524 -20.84 7.77 6.58
N LYS A 525 -20.56 6.77 5.74
CA LYS A 525 -20.80 5.37 6.06
C LYS A 525 -19.70 4.50 5.48
N GLY A 526 -19.56 3.32 6.04
CA GLY A 526 -18.60 2.33 5.59
C GLY A 526 -18.79 1.02 6.32
N GLY A 527 -18.11 0.00 5.82
CA GLY A 527 -18.25 -1.35 6.33
C GLY A 527 -17.16 -2.29 5.88
N LEU A 528 -17.35 -3.56 6.20
CA LEU A 528 -16.50 -4.69 5.82
C LEU A 528 -17.34 -5.83 5.27
N LYS A 529 -16.85 -6.46 4.21
CA LYS A 529 -17.30 -7.72 3.65
C LYS A 529 -16.23 -8.78 3.85
N PHE A 530 -16.66 -9.92 4.36
CA PHE A 530 -15.86 -11.14 4.48
C PHE A 530 -16.33 -12.09 3.39
N MET A 531 -15.49 -12.30 2.37
CA MET A 531 -15.87 -13.04 1.17
C MET A 531 -15.01 -14.28 1.02
N LYS A 532 -15.59 -15.39 0.53
CA LYS A 532 -14.79 -16.56 0.13
C LYS A 532 -13.89 -16.15 -1.02
N LYS A 533 -12.58 -16.28 -0.82
CA LYS A 533 -11.56 -15.82 -1.76
C LYS A 533 -11.61 -16.51 -3.12
N GLY A 534 -12.21 -17.71 -3.18
CA GLY A 534 -12.37 -18.48 -4.42
C GLY A 534 -13.50 -17.99 -5.33
N THR A 535 -14.58 -17.45 -4.75
CA THR A 535 -15.86 -17.23 -5.46
C THR A 535 -16.39 -15.79 -5.35
N GLY A 536 -15.92 -15.01 -4.38
CA GLY A 536 -16.51 -13.71 -4.04
C GLY A 536 -17.81 -13.82 -3.22
N GLU A 537 -18.24 -15.03 -2.85
CA GLU A 537 -19.44 -15.23 -2.01
C GLU A 537 -19.28 -14.52 -0.67
N VAL A 538 -20.21 -13.63 -0.34
CA VAL A 538 -20.22 -12.89 0.92
C VAL A 538 -20.69 -13.82 2.04
N VAL A 539 -19.81 -14.06 3.01
CA VAL A 539 -20.09 -14.88 4.21
C VAL A 539 -20.65 -14.02 5.33
N LYS A 540 -20.12 -12.80 5.49
CA LYS A 540 -20.55 -11.83 6.49
C LYS A 540 -20.31 -10.42 5.99
N GLU A 541 -21.19 -9.51 6.37
CA GLU A 541 -21.03 -8.07 6.19
C GLU A 541 -21.20 -7.38 7.55
N LEU A 542 -20.38 -6.35 7.79
CA LEU A 542 -20.43 -5.53 8.99
C LEU A 542 -20.55 -4.06 8.59
N ASP A 543 -21.62 -3.43 9.03
CA ASP A 543 -21.82 -1.98 8.92
C ASP A 543 -21.19 -1.28 10.11
N LEU A 544 -20.25 -0.37 9.83
CA LEU A 544 -19.49 0.33 10.87
C LEU A 544 -20.12 1.67 11.24
N GLY A 545 -20.95 2.23 10.37
CA GLY A 545 -21.50 3.58 10.53
C GLY A 545 -20.41 4.68 10.53
N GLU A 546 -19.19 4.34 10.11
CA GLU A 546 -18.03 5.21 10.06
C GLU A 546 -17.35 5.05 8.71
N TYR A 547 -16.78 6.14 8.19
CA TYR A 547 -16.00 6.12 6.95
C TYR A 547 -14.79 5.16 7.09
N HIS A 548 -14.53 4.30 6.11
CA HIS A 548 -13.51 3.25 6.25
C HIS A 548 -12.56 3.16 5.05
N LEU A 549 -11.30 3.52 5.24
CA LEU A 549 -10.24 3.41 4.23
C LEU A 549 -9.06 2.52 4.65
N ALA A 550 -8.89 2.26 5.95
CA ALA A 550 -7.74 1.53 6.46
C ALA A 550 -7.73 0.06 6.02
N GLY A 551 -6.53 -0.51 5.97
CA GLY A 551 -6.38 -1.96 5.84
C GLY A 551 -6.71 -2.67 7.15
N VAL A 552 -7.08 -3.95 7.03
CA VAL A 552 -7.30 -4.82 8.18
C VAL A 552 -6.03 -5.61 8.49
N SER A 553 -5.65 -5.65 9.75
CA SER A 553 -4.53 -6.45 10.24
C SER A 553 -5.05 -7.66 11.00
N VAL A 554 -4.33 -8.78 10.89
CA VAL A 554 -4.75 -10.08 11.42
C VAL A 554 -3.76 -10.56 12.47
N GLN A 555 -4.25 -10.97 13.64
CA GLN A 555 -3.47 -11.63 14.68
C GLN A 555 -4.36 -12.56 15.52
N GLY A 556 -4.05 -13.84 15.51
CA GLY A 556 -4.77 -14.89 16.23
C GLY A 556 -6.21 -14.97 15.77
N ARG A 557 -7.12 -14.76 16.72
CA ARG A 557 -8.56 -14.67 16.47
C ARG A 557 -9.03 -13.23 16.24
N TYR A 558 -8.12 -12.29 16.09
CA TYR A 558 -8.44 -10.87 16.05
C TYR A 558 -8.19 -10.26 14.67
N LEU A 559 -9.13 -9.39 14.28
CA LEU A 559 -9.01 -8.46 13.17
C LEU A 559 -8.96 -7.06 13.76
N VAL A 560 -7.93 -6.28 13.44
CA VAL A 560 -7.70 -4.94 13.99
C VAL A 560 -7.60 -3.95 12.84
N PHE A 561 -8.39 -2.87 12.88
CA PHE A 561 -8.42 -1.87 11.83
C PHE A 561 -8.89 -0.50 12.33
N GLY A 562 -8.58 0.53 11.55
CA GLY A 562 -8.99 1.90 11.81
C GLY A 562 -10.17 2.34 10.94
N THR A 563 -10.92 3.30 11.40
CA THR A 563 -11.94 4.03 10.63
C THR A 563 -11.73 5.53 10.78
N GLY A 564 -12.44 6.32 9.99
CA GLY A 564 -12.25 7.75 9.84
C GLY A 564 -11.03 8.06 8.96
N HIS A 565 -10.86 9.35 8.68
CA HIS A 565 -9.80 9.89 7.85
C HIS A 565 -9.86 11.43 7.95
N HIS A 566 -8.72 12.08 8.22
CA HIS A 566 -8.63 13.53 8.28
C HIS A 566 -9.52 14.18 9.36
N VAL A 567 -9.47 15.52 9.50
CA VAL A 567 -10.31 16.24 10.47
C VAL A 567 -11.81 16.16 10.16
N PHE A 568 -12.18 15.70 8.97
CA PHE A 568 -13.57 15.64 8.51
C PHE A 568 -14.28 14.36 8.94
N PHE A 569 -13.55 13.25 9.07
CA PHE A 569 -14.14 11.94 9.33
C PHE A 569 -13.57 11.39 10.64
N ASN A 570 -14.27 11.64 11.75
CA ASN A 570 -13.97 10.95 13.01
C ASN A 570 -14.07 9.43 12.82
N GLY A 571 -13.33 8.70 13.64
CA GLY A 571 -13.40 7.25 13.61
C GLY A 571 -12.84 6.62 14.86
N SER A 572 -12.53 5.34 14.75
CA SER A 572 -12.23 4.48 15.88
C SER A 572 -11.18 3.44 15.51
N LEU A 573 -10.49 2.91 16.53
CA LEU A 573 -9.85 1.61 16.44
C LEU A 573 -10.93 0.55 16.66
N TRP A 574 -11.09 -0.34 15.70
CA TRP A 574 -11.96 -1.51 15.77
C TRP A 574 -11.16 -2.78 15.97
N VAL A 575 -11.68 -3.64 16.83
CA VAL A 575 -11.13 -4.96 17.12
C VAL A 575 -12.28 -5.95 17.05
N LEU A 576 -12.27 -6.83 16.06
CA LEU A 576 -13.19 -7.96 15.98
C LEU A 576 -12.50 -9.20 16.52
N LYS A 577 -13.25 -10.02 17.26
CA LYS A 577 -12.80 -11.32 17.74
C LYS A 577 -13.65 -12.42 17.14
N VAL A 578 -12.98 -13.47 16.66
CA VAL A 578 -13.56 -14.66 16.01
C VAL A 578 -13.66 -15.84 16.96
#